data_AF-A0A1Y1XM78-F1
#
_entry.id   AF-A0A1Y1XM78-F1
#
_cell.length_a   1.000
_cell.length_b   1.000
_cell.length_c   1.000
_cell.angle_alpha   90.00
_cell.angle_beta   90.00
_cell.angle_gamma   90.00
#
_symmetry.space_group_name_H-M   'P 1'
#
loop_
_entity.id
_entity.type
_entity.pdbx_description
1 polymer ?
#
loop_
_entity_poly.entity_id
_entity_poly.type
_entity_poly.pdbx_seq_one_letter_code
_entity_poly.pdbx_strand_id
1 'polypeptide(L)' 'MDPEEINEIKQKATEIEVLENELSSLSENAKVYRQLTNAPVFFLSKKSIIDDKIKNEKELYQDKVKEIKK' A
#
# COMPACT_ATOMS: atom_id res chain seq x y z
N MET A 1 -14.65 -16.59 1.56
CA MET A 1 -13.19 -16.40 1.70
C MET A 1 -12.72 -17.35 2.75
N ASP A 2 -11.64 -18.06 2.44
CA ASP A 2 -10.98 -18.94 3.39
C ASP A 2 -10.17 -18.11 4.41
N PRO A 3 -9.86 -18.66 5.60
CA PRO A 3 -9.18 -17.92 6.66
C PRO A 3 -7.82 -17.34 6.24
N GLU A 4 -7.11 -18.02 5.33
CA GLU A 4 -5.82 -17.61 4.79
C GLU A 4 -5.95 -16.33 3.94
N GLU A 5 -6.93 -16.30 3.04
CA GLU A 5 -7.23 -15.12 2.21
C GLU A 5 -7.65 -13.91 3.05
N ILE A 6 -8.43 -14.14 4.11
CA ILE A 6 -8.81 -13.08 5.07
C ILE A 6 -7.59 -12.51 5.78
N ASN A 7 -6.64 -13.37 6.17
CA ASN A 7 -5.42 -12.95 6.84
C ASN A 7 -4.52 -12.14 5.91
N GLU A 8 -4.36 -12.58 4.66
CA GLU A 8 -3.61 -11.85 3.64
C GLU A 8 -4.19 -10.46 3.37
N ILE A 9 -5.52 -10.35 3.24
CA ILE A 9 -6.20 -9.06 3.03
C ILE A 9 -5.96 -8.11 4.20
N LYS A 10 -6.07 -8.60 5.45
CA LYS A 10 -5.82 -7.79 6.65
C LYS A 10 -4.37 -7.35 6.73
N GLN A 11 -3.43 -8.26 6.46
CA GLN A 11 -2.01 -7.95 6.46
C GLN A 11 -1.68 -6.87 5.42
N LYS A 12 -2.21 -7.01 4.19
CA LYS A 12 -2.04 -6.02 3.12
C LYS A 12 -2.62 -4.66 3.50
N ALA A 13 -3.80 -4.62 4.11
CA ALA A 13 -4.39 -3.36 4.59
C ALA A 13 -3.48 -2.66 5.62
N THR A 14 -2.93 -3.41 6.59
CA THR A 14 -2.00 -2.86 7.58
C THR A 14 -0.69 -2.39 6.94
N GLU A 15 -0.11 -3.18 6.01
CA GLU A 15 1.10 -2.78 5.28
C GLU A 15 0.90 -1.44 4.56
N ILE A 16 -0.25 -1.24 3.90
CA ILE A 16 -0.57 -0.01 3.19
C ILE A 16 -0.70 1.18 4.15
N GLU A 17 -1.37 1.01 5.31
CA GLU A 17 -1.48 2.06 6.32
C GLU A 17 -0.13 2.48 6.90
N VAL A 18 0.78 1.52 7.12
CA VAL A 18 2.15 1.81 7.55
C VAL A 18 2.88 2.62 6.49
N LEU A 19 2.83 2.21 5.23
CA LEU A 19 3.49 2.91 4.13
C LEU A 19 2.93 4.32 3.91
N GLU A 20 1.62 4.51 4.03
CA GLU A 20 0.98 5.83 3.96
C GLU A 20 1.49 6.76 5.06
N ASN A 21 1.58 6.26 6.30
CA ASN A 21 2.12 7.01 7.43
C ASN A 21 3.59 7.36 7.23
N GLU A 22 4.41 6.42 6.75
CA GLU A 22 5.82 6.67 6.43
C GLU A 22 5.95 7.76 5.35
N LEU A 23 5.18 7.67 4.25
CA LEU A 23 5.20 8.69 3.20
C LEU A 23 4.74 10.05 3.70
N SER A 24 3.75 10.11 4.60
CA SER A 24 3.23 11.36 5.14
C SER A 24 4.30 12.16 5.89
N SER A 25 5.28 11.47 6.49
CA SER A 25 6.40 12.10 7.21
C SER A 25 7.46 12.70 6.27
N LEU A 26 7.43 12.35 4.98
CA LEU A 26 8.38 12.84 3.98
C LEU A 26 7.94 14.19 3.41
N SER A 27 8.93 15.00 3.02
CA SER A 27 8.70 16.27 2.32
C SER A 27 7.92 16.07 1.02
N GLU A 28 7.14 17.07 0.60
CA GLU A 28 6.30 16.98 -0.60
C GLU A 28 7.09 16.64 -1.88
N ASN A 29 8.33 17.13 -1.97
CA ASN A 29 9.22 16.90 -3.11
C ASN A 29 10.15 15.68 -2.93
N ALA A 30 9.92 14.86 -1.90
CA ALA A 30 10.72 13.67 -1.65
C ALA A 30 10.66 12.70 -2.83
N LYS A 31 11.72 11.91 -2.96
CA LYS A 31 11.79 10.80 -3.91
C LYS A 31 11.90 9.50 -3.14
N VAL A 32 11.16 8.51 -3.59
CA VAL A 32 10.98 7.22 -2.91
C VAL A 32 11.37 6.11 -3.88
N TYR A 33 12.13 5.13 -3.38
CA TYR A 33 12.43 3.94 -4.14
C TYR A 33 11.24 2.98 -4.07
N ARG A 34 10.78 2.52 -5.24
CA ARG A 34 9.80 1.44 -5.34
C ARG A 34 10.41 0.23 -6.01
N GLN A 35 10.11 -0.94 -5.49
CA GLN A 35 10.49 -2.21 -6.13
C GLN A 35 9.45 -2.58 -7.20
N LEU A 36 9.90 -3.18 -8.30
CA LEU A 36 9.02 -3.81 -9.29
C LEU A 36 8.73 -5.24 -8.85
N THR A 37 7.46 -5.65 -8.87
CA THR A 37 7.03 -6.96 -8.36
C THR A 37 7.86 -8.08 -9.01
N ASN A 38 8.48 -8.92 -8.18
CA ASN A 38 9.32 -10.07 -8.56
C ASN A 38 10.69 -9.76 -9.20
N ALA A 39 11.19 -8.52 -9.12
CA ALA A 39 12.55 -8.19 -9.54
C ALA A 39 13.32 -7.46 -8.42
N PRO A 40 14.63 -7.69 -8.24
CA PRO A 40 15.46 -6.94 -7.29
C PRO A 40 15.83 -5.56 -7.85
N VAL A 41 14.88 -4.89 -8.50
CA VAL A 41 15.09 -3.61 -9.18
C VAL A 41 14.27 -2.54 -8.52
N PHE A 42 14.94 -1.46 -8.12
CA PHE A 42 14.35 -0.31 -7.46
C PHE A 42 14.34 0.90 -8.39
N PHE A 43 13.19 1.57 -8.48
CA PHE A 43 13.01 2.78 -9.27
C PHE A 43 12.76 3.96 -8.36
N LEU A 44 13.53 5.03 -8.57
CA LEU A 44 13.32 6.28 -7.89
C LEU A 44 12.11 7.00 -8.51
N SER A 45 11.09 7.26 -7.71
CA SER A 45 9.85 7.92 -8.13
C SER A 45 9.59 9.15 -7.26
N LYS A 46 8.82 10.12 -7.78
CA LYS A 46 8.32 11.23 -6.95
C LYS A 46 7.34 10.69 -5.91
N LYS A 47 7.36 11.25 -4.70
CA LYS A 47 6.43 10.92 -3.62
C LYS A 47 4.97 10.95 -4.10
N SER A 48 4.55 11.99 -4.81
CA SER A 48 3.18 12.14 -5.31
C SER A 48 2.68 10.96 -6.14
N ILE A 49 3.55 10.33 -6.94
CA ILE A 49 3.21 9.15 -7.75
C ILE A 49 2.97 7.93 -6.86
N ILE A 50 3.69 7.84 -5.73
CA ILE A 50 3.52 6.76 -4.77
C ILE A 50 2.29 7.01 -3.90
N ASP A 51 2.04 8.25 -3.48
CA ASP A 51 0.84 8.64 -2.71
C ASP A 51 -0.44 8.23 -3.45
N ASP A 52 -0.55 8.53 -4.74
CA ASP A 52 -1.71 8.16 -5.57
C ASP A 52 -1.89 6.63 -5.62
N LYS A 53 -0.80 5.87 -5.69
CA LYS A 53 -0.86 4.40 -5.71
C LYS A 53 -1.31 3.84 -4.37
N ILE A 54 -0.72 4.32 -3.27
CA ILE A 54 -1.09 3.90 -1.92
C ILE A 54 -2.55 4.21 -1.65
N LYS A 55 -3.05 5.38 -2.06
CA LYS A 55 -4.45 5.74 -1.90
C LYS A 55 -5.39 4.76 -2.63
N ASN A 56 -5.10 4.45 -3.88
CA ASN A 56 -5.89 3.51 -4.67
C ASN A 56 -5.87 2.09 -4.07
N GLU A 57 -4.70 1.62 -3.62
CA GLU A 57 -4.58 0.31 -2.96
C GLU A 57 -5.31 0.29 -1.61
N LYS A 58 -5.21 1.37 -0.83
CA LYS A 58 -5.91 1.51 0.45
C LYS A 58 -7.42 1.41 0.29
N GLU A 59 -8.00 2.13 -0.67
CA GLU A 59 -9.43 2.05 -0.96
C GLU A 59 -9.84 0.61 -1.31
N LEU A 60 -9.09 -0.05 -2.19
CA LEU A 60 -9.33 -1.45 -2.59
C LEU A 60 -9.33 -2.41 -1.39
N TYR A 61 -8.30 -2.36 -0.54
CA TYR A 61 -8.16 -3.29 0.58
C TYR A 61 -9.10 -2.96 1.74
N GLN A 62 -9.43 -1.68 1.96
CA GLN A 62 -10.45 -1.30 2.94
C GLN A 62 -11.83 -1.82 2.56
N ASP A 63 -12.19 -1.77 1.28
CA ASP A 63 -13.46 -2.33 0.82
C ASP A 63 -13.51 -3.85 0.97
N LYS A 64 -12.42 -4.56 0.64
CA LYS A 64 -12.29 -6.00 0.93
C LYS A 64 -12.43 -6.33 2.42
N VAL A 65 -11.84 -5.51 3.30
CA VAL A 65 -11.99 -5.69 4.76
C VAL A 65 -13.43 -5.48 5.22
N LYS A 66 -14.18 -4.55 4.61
CA LYS A 66 -15.61 -4.36 4.92
C LYS A 66 -16.45 -5.56 4.47
N GLU A 67 -16.14 -6.14 3.31
CA GLU A 67 -16.82 -7.34 2.81
C GLU A 67 -16.65 -8.55 3.74
N ILE A 68 -15.48 -8.69 4.38
CA ILE A 68 -15.21 -9.75 5.36
C ILE A 68 -16.05 -9.59 6.64
N LYS A 69 -16.42 -8.37 7.01
CA LYS A 69 -17.18 -8.08 8.24
C LYS A 69 -18.71 -8.23 8.06
N LYS A 70 -19.17 -8.43 6.83
CA LYS A 70 -20.59 -8.52 6.46
C LYS A 70 -21.08 -9.96 6.54
#